data_AF-A0A2B7YKF5-F1
#
_entry.id   AF-A0A2B7YKF5-F1
#
_cell.length_a   1.000
_cell.length_b   1.000
_cell.length_c   1.000
_cell.angle_alpha   90.00
_cell.angle_beta   90.00
_cell.angle_gamma   90.00
#
_symmetry.space_group_name_H-M   'P 1'
#
loop_
_entity.id
_entity.type
_entity.pdbx_description
1 polymer ?
#
loop_
_entity_poly.entity_id
_entity_poly.type
_entity_poly.pdbx_seq_one_letter_code
_entity_poly.pdbx_strand_id
1 'polypeptide(L)'
;MPPLSELTYSHDACIAAFHDCYSFLANMYLDESVVIEPPEGGWPNITAATKKDLGKTETVISLLRQPYIRNTFNILERVQGAPGCYFADWQALVPLISTGYFRPFRGRWWTCTPHFGLGAMG
;
A
#
# COMPACT_ATOMS: atom_id res chain seq x y z
N MET A 1 -26.43 1.23 6.09
CA MET A 1 -25.09 0.88 6.62
C MET A 1 -25.29 0.38 8.04
N PRO A 2 -24.96 -0.89 8.35
CA PRO A 2 -25.11 -1.43 9.70
C PRO A 2 -24.14 -0.76 10.69
N PRO A 3 -24.43 -0.78 12.00
CA PRO A 3 -23.54 -0.25 13.03
C PRO A 3 -22.24 -1.08 13.12
N LEU A 4 -21.12 -0.43 13.42
CA LEU A 4 -19.80 -1.08 13.46
C LEU A 4 -19.72 -2.24 14.47
N SER A 5 -20.55 -2.23 15.51
CA SER A 5 -20.66 -3.29 16.51
C SER A 5 -21.19 -4.62 15.97
N GLU A 6 -21.83 -4.61 14.80
CA GLU A 6 -22.40 -5.81 14.14
C GLU A 6 -21.48 -6.35 13.04
N LEU A 7 -20.40 -5.63 12.70
CA LEU A 7 -19.45 -6.06 11.69
C LEU A 7 -18.39 -6.95 12.31
N THR A 8 -18.35 -8.21 11.87
CA THR A 8 -17.25 -9.12 12.18
C THR A 8 -16.21 -9.04 11.09
N TYR A 9 -14.94 -8.88 11.48
CA TYR A 9 -13.83 -8.91 10.55
C TYR A 9 -13.68 -10.30 9.91
N SER A 10 -13.61 -10.35 8.58
CA SER A 10 -13.26 -11.55 7.81
C SER A 10 -12.00 -11.26 7.00
N HIS A 11 -10.95 -12.05 7.24
CA HIS A 11 -9.66 -11.88 6.58
C HIS A 11 -9.76 -12.14 5.08
N ASP A 12 -10.41 -13.24 4.70
CA ASP A 12 -10.61 -13.60 3.29
C ASP A 12 -11.49 -12.59 2.55
N ALA A 13 -12.53 -12.07 3.21
CA ALA A 13 -13.39 -11.04 2.62
C ALA A 13 -12.61 -9.72 2.39
N CYS A 14 -11.69 -9.37 3.29
CA CYS A 14 -10.82 -8.22 3.08
C CYS A 14 -9.85 -8.44 1.92
N ILE A 15 -9.26 -9.63 1.80
CA ILE A 15 -8.40 -9.99 0.66
C ILE A 15 -9.18 -9.87 -0.66
N ALA A 16 -10.36 -10.46 -0.74
CA ALA A 16 -11.22 -10.37 -1.93
C ALA A 16 -11.53 -8.90 -2.26
N ALA A 17 -11.89 -8.08 -1.27
CA ALA A 17 -12.15 -6.66 -1.48
C ALA A 17 -10.93 -5.88 -2.01
N PHE A 18 -9.70 -6.24 -1.62
CA PHE A 18 -8.49 -5.62 -2.20
C PHE A 18 -8.33 -5.96 -3.68
N HIS A 19 -8.48 -7.23 -4.04
CA HIS A 19 -8.40 -7.68 -5.43
C HIS A 19 -9.51 -7.07 -6.29
N ASP A 20 -10.74 -7.02 -5.78
CA ASP A 20 -11.87 -6.41 -6.48
C ASP A 20 -11.64 -4.91 -6.70
N CYS A 21 -11.08 -4.22 -5.71
CA CYS A 21 -10.74 -2.80 -5.85
C CYS A 21 -9.73 -2.57 -6.97
N TYR A 22 -8.66 -3.36 -7.04
CA TYR A 22 -7.65 -3.19 -8.10
C TYR A 22 -8.17 -3.59 -9.47
N SER A 23 -8.96 -4.66 -9.53
CA SER A 23 -9.64 -5.09 -10.76
C SER A 23 -10.60 -3.99 -11.26
N PHE A 24 -11.33 -3.35 -10.34
CA PHE A 24 -12.19 -2.22 -10.68
C PHE A 24 -11.39 -1.03 -11.23
N LEU A 25 -10.27 -0.67 -10.59
CA LEU A 25 -9.43 0.44 -11.05
C LEU A 25 -8.79 0.16 -12.42
N ALA A 26 -8.33 -1.07 -12.65
CA ALA A 26 -7.87 -1.56 -13.95
C ALA A 26 -8.94 -1.41 -15.03
N ASN A 27 -10.16 -1.89 -14.76
CA ASN A 27 -11.25 -1.75 -15.71
C ASN A 27 -11.69 -0.29 -15.96
N MET A 28 -11.48 0.61 -14.99
CA MET A 28 -11.97 1.98 -15.09
C MET A 28 -10.98 2.92 -15.81
N TYR A 29 -9.68 2.86 -15.49
CA TYR A 29 -8.70 3.79 -16.06
C TYR A 29 -7.23 3.35 -15.98
N LEU A 30 -6.91 2.27 -15.27
CA LEU A 30 -5.53 1.79 -15.16
C LEU A 30 -5.22 0.72 -16.20
N ASP A 31 -4.02 0.77 -16.76
CA ASP A 31 -3.50 -0.35 -17.54
C ASP A 31 -3.23 -1.53 -16.60
N GLU A 32 -3.76 -2.71 -16.90
CA GLU A 32 -3.59 -3.92 -16.08
C GLU A 32 -2.12 -4.25 -15.79
N SER A 33 -1.19 -3.88 -16.68
CA SER A 33 0.25 -4.10 -16.53
C SER A 33 0.91 -3.31 -15.39
N VAL A 34 0.20 -2.33 -14.82
CA VAL A 34 0.66 -1.58 -13.64
C VAL A 34 0.38 -2.32 -12.34
N VAL A 35 -0.54 -3.29 -12.34
CA VAL A 35 -0.77 -4.15 -11.18
C VAL A 35 0.29 -5.25 -11.17
N ILE A 36 1.01 -5.35 -10.06
CA ILE A 36 2.04 -6.36 -9.84
C ILE A 36 1.52 -7.43 -8.89
N GLU A 37 1.46 -8.66 -9.39
CA GLU A 37 1.05 -9.84 -8.63
C GLU A 37 2.19 -10.35 -7.73
N PRO A 38 1.89 -10.84 -6.51
CA PRO A 38 2.89 -11.46 -5.66
C PRO A 38 3.40 -12.76 -6.30
N PRO A 39 4.69 -13.12 -6.13
CA PRO A 39 5.21 -14.41 -6.57
C PRO A 39 4.64 -15.56 -5.71
N GLU A 40 4.84 -16.82 -6.13
CA GLU A 40 4.26 -18.03 -5.51
C GLU A 40 4.56 -18.21 -4.00
N GLY A 41 5.54 -17.47 -3.45
CA GLY A 41 5.86 -17.42 -2.01
C GLY A 41 5.47 -16.12 -1.28
N GLY A 42 4.74 -15.22 -1.95
CA GLY A 42 4.49 -13.85 -1.49
C GLY A 42 5.70 -12.92 -1.63
N TRP A 43 5.55 -11.66 -1.24
CA TRP A 43 6.62 -10.68 -1.38
C TRP A 43 7.83 -10.99 -0.48
N PRO A 44 9.04 -11.20 -1.04
CA PRO A 44 10.21 -11.60 -0.25
C PRO A 44 10.66 -10.52 0.75
N ASN A 45 10.36 -9.26 0.45
CA ASN A 45 10.69 -8.13 1.32
C ASN A 45 9.70 -7.95 2.48
N ILE A 46 8.53 -8.62 2.45
CA ILE A 46 7.48 -8.47 3.47
C ILE A 46 7.54 -9.67 4.42
N THR A 47 8.45 -9.55 5.39
CA THR A 47 8.80 -10.62 6.35
C THR A 47 8.35 -10.28 7.77
N ALA A 48 8.55 -11.21 8.70
CA ALA A 48 8.37 -10.93 10.13
C ALA A 48 9.31 -9.83 10.65
N ALA A 49 10.45 -9.56 10.01
CA ALA A 49 11.31 -8.43 10.38
C ALA A 49 10.65 -7.09 10.02
N THR A 50 9.98 -7.03 8.86
CA THR A 50 9.18 -5.89 8.41
C THR A 50 8.09 -5.51 9.42
N LYS A 51 7.55 -6.48 10.17
CA LYS A 51 6.60 -6.26 11.27
C LYS A 51 7.13 -5.28 12.31
N LYS A 52 8.41 -5.40 12.68
CA LYS A 52 9.08 -4.54 13.67
C LYS A 52 9.24 -3.13 13.12
N ASP A 53 9.67 -3.02 11.86
CA ASP A 53 9.93 -1.73 11.20
C ASP A 53 8.62 -0.96 10.95
N LEU A 54 7.54 -1.65 10.59
CA LEU A 54 6.22 -1.05 10.37
C LEU A 54 5.41 -0.86 11.66
N GLY A 55 5.75 -1.58 12.74
CA GLY A 55 4.98 -1.60 13.99
C GLY A 55 3.55 -2.13 13.81
N LYS A 56 3.37 -3.14 12.96
CA LYS A 56 2.05 -3.70 12.59
C LYS A 56 1.82 -5.08 13.21
N THR A 57 0.56 -5.49 13.30
CA THR A 57 0.19 -6.84 13.76
C THR A 57 0.42 -7.88 12.66
N GLU A 58 0.48 -9.15 13.04
CA GLU A 58 0.63 -10.25 12.07
C GLU A 58 -0.48 -10.26 11.02
N THR A 59 -1.73 -10.01 11.45
CA THR A 59 -2.89 -9.90 10.57
C THR A 59 -2.72 -8.81 9.52
N VAL A 60 -2.12 -7.67 9.88
CA VAL A 60 -1.86 -6.61 8.90
C VAL A 60 -0.71 -7.00 7.98
N ILE A 61 0.32 -7.67 8.47
CA ILE A 61 1.43 -8.14 7.62
C ILE A 61 0.95 -9.17 6.60
N SER A 62 0.03 -10.07 6.95
CA SER A 62 -0.55 -11.00 5.97
C SER A 62 -1.40 -10.29 4.92
N LEU A 63 -2.12 -9.22 5.29
CA LEU A 63 -2.80 -8.34 4.34
C LEU A 63 -1.85 -7.51 3.46
N LEU A 64 -0.57 -7.38 3.82
CA LEU A 64 0.43 -6.75 2.97
C LEU A 64 1.04 -7.74 1.95
N ARG A 65 0.56 -8.97 1.87
CA ARG A 65 1.02 -9.95 0.86
C ARG A 65 0.16 -9.96 -0.41
N GLN A 66 -0.68 -8.95 -0.58
CA GLN A 66 -1.59 -8.79 -1.72
C GLN A 66 -0.86 -8.14 -2.92
N PRO A 67 -1.48 -8.11 -4.10
CA PRO A 67 -0.94 -7.38 -5.25
C PRO A 67 -0.76 -5.89 -4.92
N TYR A 68 0.00 -5.19 -5.74
CA TYR A 68 0.21 -3.74 -5.63
C TYR A 68 0.09 -3.04 -6.97
N ILE A 69 -0.25 -1.75 -6.96
CA ILE A 69 -0.02 -0.90 -8.12
C ILE A 69 1.43 -0.45 -8.08
N ARG A 70 2.18 -0.71 -9.15
CA ARG A 70 3.62 -0.43 -9.25
C ARG A 70 3.90 1.03 -8.91
N ASN A 71 4.74 1.25 -7.91
CA ASN A 71 5.18 2.59 -7.58
C ASN A 71 6.32 3.02 -8.52
N THR A 72 6.08 4.08 -9.28
CA THR A 72 7.10 4.68 -10.15
C THR A 72 7.81 5.83 -9.42
N PHE A 73 9.07 6.09 -9.76
CA PHE A 73 9.77 7.28 -9.28
C PHE A 73 9.29 8.56 -9.99
N ASN A 74 8.65 8.42 -11.15
CA ASN A 74 8.05 9.52 -11.87
C ASN A 74 6.69 9.89 -11.25
N ILE A 75 6.64 11.01 -10.51
CA ILE A 75 5.42 11.47 -9.83
C ILE A 75 4.23 11.69 -10.77
N LEU A 76 4.46 11.92 -12.06
CA LEU A 76 3.40 12.13 -13.06
C LEU A 76 2.75 10.80 -13.50
N GLU A 77 3.45 9.69 -13.33
CA GLU A 77 2.96 8.34 -13.68
C GLU A 77 2.39 7.60 -12.48
N ARG A 78 2.45 8.20 -11.28
CA ARG A 78 1.94 7.56 -10.07
C ARG A 78 0.43 7.58 -10.04
N VAL A 79 -0.13 6.40 -9.88
CA VAL A 79 -1.57 6.24 -9.70
C VAL A 79 -2.03 6.84 -8.37
N GLN A 80 -3.04 7.70 -8.46
CA GLN A 80 -3.65 8.37 -7.32
C GLN A 80 -4.97 7.70 -6.95
N GLY A 81 -5.14 7.34 -5.67
CA GLY A 81 -6.43 6.91 -5.12
C GLY A 81 -7.33 8.09 -4.73
N ALA A 82 -6.71 9.26 -4.52
CA ALA A 82 -7.35 10.56 -4.32
C ALA A 82 -6.31 11.66 -4.66
N PRO A 83 -6.70 12.94 -4.85
CA PRO A 83 -5.75 14.01 -5.12
C PRO A 83 -4.59 14.04 -4.12
N GLY A 84 -3.36 13.89 -4.62
CA GLY A 84 -2.14 13.85 -3.81
C GLY A 84 -1.95 12.60 -2.93
N CYS A 85 -2.79 11.57 -3.10
CA CYS A 85 -2.75 10.33 -2.33
C CYS A 85 -2.44 9.16 -3.27
N TYR A 86 -1.25 8.58 -3.13
CA TYR A 86 -0.78 7.49 -3.98
C TYR A 86 -0.96 6.13 -3.31
N PHE A 87 -1.26 5.11 -4.11
CA PHE A 87 -1.27 3.73 -3.64
C PHE A 87 0.12 3.33 -3.17
N ALA A 88 0.21 2.71 -2.00
CA ALA A 88 1.49 2.26 -1.45
C ALA A 88 1.85 0.90 -2.04
N ASP A 89 2.95 0.87 -2.78
CA ASP A 89 3.67 -0.34 -3.15
C ASP A 89 4.60 -0.74 -1.98
N TRP A 90 4.11 -1.57 -1.07
CA TRP A 90 4.87 -1.94 0.12
C TRP A 90 6.05 -2.85 -0.20
N GLN A 91 6.01 -3.62 -1.29
CA GLN A 91 7.16 -4.46 -1.67
C GLN A 91 8.38 -3.62 -2.06
N ALA A 92 8.14 -2.44 -2.67
CA ALA A 92 9.17 -1.45 -2.98
C ALA A 92 9.55 -0.56 -1.78
N LEU A 93 8.58 -0.21 -0.92
CA LEU A 93 8.81 0.73 0.18
C LEU A 93 9.52 0.09 1.38
N VAL A 94 9.26 -1.18 1.69
CA VAL A 94 9.84 -1.84 2.88
C VAL A 94 11.37 -1.79 2.90
N PRO A 95 12.10 -2.09 1.81
CA PRO A 95 13.55 -1.93 1.79
C PRO A 95 14.02 -0.50 2.14
N LEU A 96 13.27 0.53 1.71
CA LEU A 96 13.59 1.93 2.00
C LEU A 96 13.32 2.31 3.47
N ILE A 97 12.41 1.59 4.13
CA ILE A 97 12.11 1.76 5.55
C ILE A 97 13.25 1.19 6.39
N SER A 98 13.71 0.00 6.05
CA SER A 98 14.80 -0.66 6.77
C SER A 98 16.13 0.09 6.63
N THR A 99 16.34 0.85 5.54
CA THR A 99 17.51 1.76 5.40
C THR A 99 17.31 3.12 6.08
N GLY A 100 16.12 3.42 6.58
CA GLY A 100 15.77 4.71 7.19
C GLY A 100 15.52 5.84 6.20
N TYR A 101 15.58 5.57 4.89
CA TYR A 101 15.32 6.55 3.82
C TYR A 101 13.86 6.98 3.75
N PHE A 102 12.95 6.08 4.13
CA PHE A 102 11.52 6.35 4.19
C PHE A 102 10.98 6.08 5.59
N ARG A 103 10.30 7.06 6.19
CA ARG A 103 9.57 6.88 7.45
C ARG A 103 8.07 6.96 7.18
N PRO A 104 7.36 5.82 7.11
CA PRO A 104 5.92 5.85 6.94
C PRO A 104 5.28 6.49 8.18
N PHE A 105 4.23 7.28 7.96
CA PHE A 105 3.34 7.66 9.05
C PHE A 105 2.68 6.39 9.59
N ARG A 106 2.91 6.08 10.87
CA ARG A 106 2.28 4.95 11.55
C ARG A 106 0.77 4.97 11.29
N GLY A 107 0.25 3.90 10.68
CA GLY A 107 -1.20 3.71 10.54
C GLY A 107 -1.79 3.91 9.15
N ARG A 108 -1.08 4.48 8.16
CA ARG A 108 -1.65 4.70 6.82
C ARG A 108 -1.26 3.62 5.80
N TRP A 109 -2.24 3.21 5.00
CA TRP A 109 -2.09 2.36 3.81
C TRP A 109 -1.69 3.15 2.55
N TRP A 110 -1.74 4.48 2.63
CA TRP A 110 -1.49 5.41 1.53
C TRP A 110 -0.26 6.26 1.84
N THR A 111 0.61 6.45 0.85
CA THR A 111 1.67 7.46 0.96
C THR A 111 1.08 8.79 0.50
N CYS A 112 0.35 9.46 1.40
CA CYS A 112 0.09 10.89 1.23
C CYS A 112 1.44 11.57 1.35
N THR A 113 2.01 12.03 0.23
CA THR A 113 3.14 12.94 0.30
C THR A 113 2.59 14.20 0.96
N PRO A 114 3.18 14.72 2.05
CA PRO A 114 2.95 16.13 2.33
C PRO A 114 3.41 16.84 1.06
N HIS A 115 2.59 17.74 0.50
CA HIS A 115 3.10 18.68 -0.47
C HIS A 115 4.43 19.20 0.09
N PHE A 116 5.53 18.93 -0.62
CA PHE A 116 6.76 19.68 -0.42
C PHE A 116 6.37 21.12 -0.74
N GLY A 117 5.98 21.87 0.28
CA GLY A 117 6.06 23.31 0.24
C GLY A 117 7.52 23.61 -0.02
N LEU A 118 7.83 24.18 -1.19
CA LEU A 118 9.00 25.04 -1.34
C LEU A 118 8.95 26.03 -0.18
N GLY A 119 9.84 25.87 0.81
CA GLY A 119 9.82 26.74 1.98
C GLY A 119 10.61 26.21 3.17
N ALA A 120 11.86 25.82 2.97
CA ALA A 120 12.86 25.73 4.04
C ALA A 120 14.28 25.84 3.46
N MET A 121 14.54 26.92 2.73
CA MET A 121 15.85 27.56 2.76
C MET A 121 15.59 29.01 3.14
N GLY A 122 16.06 29.38 4.33
CA GLY A 122 15.86 30.67 4.99
C GLY A 122 16.24 30.53 6.45
#